data_AF-A0A6A7Z3T6-F1
#
_entry.id   AF-A0A6A7Z3T6-F1
#
_cell.length_a   1.000
_cell.length_b   1.000
_cell.length_c   1.000
_cell.angle_alpha   90.00
_cell.angle_beta   90.00
_cell.angle_gamma   90.00
#
_symmetry.space_group_name_H-M   'P 1'
#
loop_
_entity.id
_entity.type
_entity.pdbx_description
1 polymer ?
#
loop_
_entity_poly.entity_id
_entity_poly.type
_entity_poly.pdbx_seq_one_letter_code
_entity_poly.pdbx_strand_id
1 'polypeptide(L)'
;MNLDFKIKNSITSYNQGEKMSNLILNGEFTDFGDKWTHLGATFDGSAATVKWTKTSGYIEQTIVLEAPLHKDDALRLKFKVSDLIAVLYVTLEGMETLIFRSGGDYDIGLVLPADMTSNRLTIKFEAPNYLVLDDIWLELENKNCTPRNVIKNGDFSSRDEHWTFDGFTTFLDGKANVAGVGHIKQAVTLDRPLVSTDIVKVFFTLSNVYGDVTVSVGGNSHRAVNKAGHYTLAIPILSDQSDNIEILRFQAENAFDIDDISMVVCM
;
A
#
# COMPACT_ATOMS: atom_id res chain seq x y z
N MET A 1 37.46 -21.60 -21.57
CA MET A 1 37.16 -20.55 -20.58
C MET A 1 35.74 -20.78 -20.14
N ASN A 2 35.54 -21.52 -19.05
CA ASN A 2 34.22 -21.71 -18.43
C ASN A 2 34.06 -20.61 -17.39
N LEU A 3 33.10 -19.71 -17.60
CA LEU A 3 32.65 -18.76 -16.60
C LEU A 3 31.63 -19.47 -15.71
N ASP A 4 32.08 -19.92 -14.55
CA ASP A 4 31.21 -20.39 -13.47
C ASP A 4 30.40 -19.18 -12.94
N PHE A 5 29.13 -19.08 -13.34
CA PHE A 5 28.15 -18.23 -12.66
C PHE A 5 27.84 -18.85 -11.30
N LYS A 6 28.52 -18.39 -10.24
CA LYS A 6 28.12 -18.68 -8.86
C LYS A 6 26.93 -17.81 -8.49
N ILE A 7 25.72 -18.34 -8.69
CA ILE A 7 24.51 -17.81 -8.04
C ILE A 7 24.65 -18.09 -6.54
N LYS A 8 25.07 -17.08 -5.77
CA LYS A 8 24.94 -17.12 -4.30
C LYS A 8 23.50 -16.74 -3.95
N ASN A 9 22.64 -17.75 -3.84
CA ASN A 9 21.36 -17.60 -3.14
C ASN A 9 21.63 -17.21 -1.69
N SER A 10 21.48 -15.93 -1.34
CA SER A 10 21.40 -15.50 0.05
C SER A 10 19.98 -15.70 0.55
N ILE A 11 19.73 -16.84 1.18
CA ILE A 11 18.51 -17.14 1.94
C ILE A 11 18.79 -16.72 3.39
N THR A 12 18.02 -15.78 3.90
CA THR A 12 17.97 -15.45 5.34
C THR A 12 16.56 -15.66 5.84
N SER A 13 16.42 -16.45 6.90
CA SER A 13 15.17 -16.67 7.64
C SER A 13 14.91 -15.51 8.60
N TYR A 14 13.67 -15.04 8.67
CA TYR A 14 13.21 -14.06 9.65
C TYR A 14 12.88 -14.76 10.99
N ASN A 15 12.91 -14.02 12.11
CA ASN A 15 12.52 -14.47 13.46
C ASN A 15 11.46 -13.52 14.04
N GLN A 16 10.27 -14.03 14.34
CA GLN A 16 9.20 -13.39 15.11
C GLN A 16 9.66 -12.96 16.52
N GLY A 17 9.93 -11.68 16.73
CA GLY A 17 10.19 -11.18 18.08
C GLY A 17 10.59 -9.72 18.21
N GLU A 18 11.09 -9.07 17.16
CA GLU A 18 11.57 -7.70 17.23
C GLU A 18 10.92 -6.78 16.20
N LYS A 19 10.60 -5.57 16.66
CA LYS A 19 10.37 -4.29 15.96
C LYS A 19 10.49 -4.34 14.43
N MET A 20 9.45 -3.83 13.74
CA MET A 20 9.34 -3.61 12.29
C MET A 20 10.68 -3.60 11.55
N SER A 21 11.11 -4.76 11.05
CA SER A 21 12.36 -4.87 10.32
C SER A 21 12.07 -4.82 8.82
N ASN A 22 12.83 -4.01 8.10
CA ASN A 22 12.82 -4.02 6.64
C ASN A 22 13.02 -5.45 6.12
N LEU A 23 12.09 -5.93 5.30
CA LEU A 23 12.20 -7.20 4.59
C LEU A 23 13.19 -7.12 3.43
N ILE A 24 13.52 -5.90 2.97
CA ILE A 24 14.46 -5.65 1.89
C ILE A 24 15.89 -5.70 2.43
N LEU A 25 16.73 -6.48 1.77
CA LEU A 25 18.17 -6.49 2.01
C LEU A 25 18.85 -5.45 1.15
N ASN A 26 19.70 -4.61 1.76
CA ASN A 26 20.48 -3.59 1.06
C ASN A 26 19.60 -2.67 0.19
N GLY A 27 18.50 -2.18 0.75
CA GLY A 27 17.60 -1.21 0.10
C GLY A 27 18.18 0.19 0.00
N GLU A 28 19.18 0.50 0.84
CA GLU A 28 20.02 1.72 0.79
C GLU A 28 21.22 1.56 -0.17
N PHE A 29 21.40 0.40 -0.81
CA PHE A 29 22.46 0.16 -1.80
C PHE A 29 23.91 0.47 -1.37
N THR A 30 24.23 0.39 -0.08
CA THR A 30 25.58 0.61 0.46
C THR A 30 26.58 -0.47 0.06
N ASP A 31 26.11 -1.70 -0.26
CA ASP A 31 26.94 -2.86 -0.61
C ASP A 31 27.02 -3.18 -2.12
N PHE A 32 27.01 -2.19 -3.02
CA PHE A 32 27.20 -2.34 -4.48
C PHE A 32 26.24 -3.30 -5.23
N GLY A 33 25.11 -3.69 -4.62
CA GLY A 33 24.03 -4.39 -5.32
C GLY A 33 24.08 -5.92 -5.29
N ASP A 34 25.02 -6.54 -4.58
CA ASP A 34 25.19 -8.02 -4.52
C ASP A 34 23.95 -8.78 -3.99
N LYS A 35 22.95 -8.07 -3.45
CA LYS A 35 21.68 -8.60 -2.94
C LYS A 35 20.52 -8.49 -3.93
N TRP A 36 20.77 -7.99 -5.13
CA TRP A 36 19.77 -7.70 -6.14
C TRP A 36 20.11 -8.44 -7.44
N THR A 37 19.12 -9.06 -8.05
CA THR A 37 19.22 -9.45 -9.46
C THR A 37 18.91 -8.22 -10.30
N HIS A 38 19.72 -7.93 -11.32
CA HIS A 38 19.52 -6.71 -12.11
C HIS A 38 19.95 -6.85 -13.57
N LEU A 39 19.38 -6.00 -14.40
CA LEU A 39 19.79 -5.76 -15.78
C LEU A 39 19.79 -4.26 -16.04
N GLY A 40 20.89 -3.73 -16.60
CA GLY A 40 21.00 -2.31 -16.96
C GLY A 40 21.16 -1.34 -15.78
N ALA A 41 21.00 -1.82 -14.54
CA ALA A 41 21.23 -1.06 -13.32
C ALA A 41 22.74 -0.94 -13.01
N THR A 42 23.16 0.24 -12.56
CA THR A 42 24.49 0.51 -12.00
C THR A 42 24.33 0.91 -10.54
N PHE A 43 25.14 0.32 -9.66
CA PHE A 43 25.13 0.62 -8.22
C PHE A 43 26.25 1.59 -7.90
N ASP A 44 25.90 2.71 -7.31
CA ASP A 44 26.84 3.72 -6.84
C ASP A 44 26.89 3.65 -5.31
N GLY A 45 27.74 2.77 -4.77
CA GLY A 45 27.89 2.59 -3.32
C GLY A 45 28.42 3.82 -2.58
N SER A 46 28.91 4.86 -3.27
CA SER A 46 29.31 6.13 -2.66
C SER A 46 28.13 7.07 -2.43
N ALA A 47 27.18 7.06 -3.37
CA ALA A 47 25.92 7.77 -3.26
C ALA A 47 24.81 6.93 -2.61
N ALA A 48 25.05 5.63 -2.41
CA ALA A 48 24.06 4.67 -1.89
C ALA A 48 22.81 4.56 -2.81
N THR A 49 22.99 4.59 -4.14
CA THR A 49 21.86 4.62 -5.10
C THR A 49 22.00 3.62 -6.25
N VAL A 50 20.86 3.29 -6.88
CA VAL A 50 20.80 2.59 -8.17
C VAL A 50 20.45 3.56 -9.29
N LYS A 51 21.18 3.46 -10.41
CA LYS A 51 20.99 4.31 -11.58
C LYS A 51 20.79 3.47 -12.84
N TRP A 52 19.79 3.83 -13.65
CA TRP A 52 19.64 3.36 -15.02
C TRP A 52 20.19 4.41 -15.96
N THR A 53 21.22 4.11 -16.76
CA THR A 53 22.01 5.18 -17.39
C THR A 53 21.65 5.48 -18.85
N LYS A 54 20.88 4.63 -19.54
CA LYS A 54 20.44 4.88 -20.94
C LYS A 54 19.44 3.88 -21.55
N THR A 55 19.31 2.68 -21.01
CA THR A 55 18.48 1.60 -21.57
C THR A 55 17.47 1.12 -20.54
N SER A 56 16.46 0.39 -21.03
CA SER A 56 15.56 -0.37 -20.16
C SER A 56 16.37 -1.23 -19.19
N GLY A 57 15.89 -1.32 -17.96
CA GLY A 57 16.45 -2.22 -16.99
C GLY A 57 15.54 -2.44 -15.80
N TYR A 58 16.00 -3.31 -14.93
CA TYR A 58 15.30 -3.65 -13.70
C TYR A 58 16.27 -3.99 -12.58
N ILE A 59 15.78 -3.89 -11.35
CA ILE A 59 16.30 -4.59 -10.18
C ILE A 59 15.17 -5.40 -9.55
N GLU A 60 15.50 -6.57 -9.02
CA GLU A 60 14.54 -7.43 -8.32
C GLU A 60 15.20 -8.13 -7.15
N GLN A 61 14.41 -8.40 -6.11
CA GLN A 61 14.81 -9.18 -4.95
C GLN A 61 13.69 -10.14 -4.58
N THR A 62 14.03 -11.41 -4.41
CA THR A 62 13.11 -12.40 -3.82
C THR A 62 13.40 -12.53 -2.33
N ILE A 63 12.38 -12.23 -1.54
CA ILE A 63 12.38 -12.32 -0.08
C ILE A 63 11.82 -13.68 0.32
N VAL A 64 12.46 -14.35 1.29
CA VAL A 64 11.95 -15.60 1.87
C VAL A 64 11.34 -15.28 3.23
N LEU A 65 10.03 -15.44 3.33
CA LEU A 65 9.25 -15.22 4.52
C LEU A 65 9.26 -16.48 5.41
N GLU A 66 8.98 -16.33 6.70
CA GLU A 66 8.80 -17.46 7.61
C GLU A 66 7.64 -18.36 7.19
N ALA A 67 6.55 -17.74 6.71
CA ALA A 67 5.35 -18.39 6.24
C ALA A 67 4.77 -17.62 5.05
N PRO A 68 4.00 -18.28 4.17
CA PRO A 68 3.22 -17.60 3.13
C PRO A 68 2.30 -16.54 3.74
N LEU A 69 2.13 -15.43 3.04
CA LEU A 69 1.15 -14.40 3.42
C LEU A 69 -0.25 -14.82 2.99
N HIS A 70 -1.24 -14.29 3.71
CA HIS A 70 -2.65 -14.56 3.46
C HIS A 70 -3.31 -13.42 2.68
N LYS A 71 -4.45 -13.73 2.05
CA LYS A 71 -5.34 -12.71 1.51
C LYS A 71 -5.63 -11.67 2.61
N ASP A 72 -5.65 -10.39 2.22
CA ASP A 72 -5.88 -9.24 3.10
C ASP A 72 -4.75 -8.93 4.12
N ASP A 73 -3.60 -9.65 4.06
CA ASP A 73 -2.37 -9.19 4.68
C ASP A 73 -1.93 -7.87 4.01
N ALA A 74 -1.64 -6.85 4.83
CA ALA A 74 -1.17 -5.56 4.34
C ALA A 74 0.34 -5.44 4.41
N LEU A 75 0.93 -4.80 3.40
CA LEU A 75 2.35 -4.43 3.38
C LEU A 75 2.46 -2.91 3.21
N ARG A 76 3.57 -2.36 3.68
CA ARG A 76 3.97 -0.98 3.38
C ARG A 76 5.27 -0.98 2.62
N LEU A 77 5.24 -0.33 1.47
CA LEU A 77 6.37 -0.14 0.58
C LEU A 77 6.78 1.32 0.60
N LYS A 78 8.06 1.57 0.92
CA LYS A 78 8.69 2.90 0.79
C LYS A 78 9.86 2.82 -0.17
N PHE A 79 10.06 3.88 -0.94
CA PHE A 79 11.22 4.05 -1.82
C PHE A 79 11.29 5.50 -2.29
N LYS A 80 12.48 5.93 -2.73
CA LYS A 80 12.71 7.24 -3.32
C LYS A 80 13.10 7.12 -4.78
N VAL A 81 12.52 7.96 -5.61
CA VAL A 81 12.85 8.04 -7.04
C VAL A 81 13.21 9.47 -7.38
N SER A 82 14.37 9.67 -8.00
CA SER A 82 14.73 10.95 -8.60
C SER A 82 15.10 10.78 -10.08
N ASP A 83 15.12 11.91 -10.79
CA ASP A 83 15.42 12.00 -12.22
C ASP A 83 14.61 11.07 -13.14
N LEU A 84 13.39 10.70 -12.75
CA LEU A 84 12.53 9.86 -13.57
C LEU A 84 12.12 10.59 -14.85
N ILE A 85 12.56 10.09 -16.01
CA ILE A 85 12.25 10.71 -17.31
C ILE A 85 10.90 10.27 -17.86
N ALA A 86 10.47 9.03 -17.57
CA ALA A 86 9.28 8.45 -18.20
C ALA A 86 8.35 7.78 -17.19
N VAL A 87 8.67 6.55 -16.80
CA VAL A 87 7.80 5.73 -15.97
C VAL A 87 8.64 4.73 -15.19
N LEU A 88 8.24 4.49 -13.95
CA LEU A 88 8.73 3.38 -13.13
C LEU A 88 7.56 2.42 -12.91
N TYR A 89 7.81 1.15 -13.19
CA TYR A 89 6.92 0.03 -12.86
C TYR A 89 7.42 -0.64 -11.60
N VAL A 90 6.54 -0.83 -10.63
CA VAL A 90 6.83 -1.58 -9.42
C VAL A 90 5.87 -2.75 -9.31
N THR A 91 6.42 -3.95 -9.25
CA THR A 91 5.63 -5.19 -9.16
C THR A 91 6.03 -5.92 -7.90
N LEU A 92 5.03 -6.24 -7.08
CA LEU A 92 5.15 -7.22 -6.01
C LEU A 92 4.42 -8.50 -6.46
N GLU A 93 5.07 -9.65 -6.34
CA GLU A 93 4.55 -10.92 -6.84
C GLU A 93 3.13 -11.21 -6.32
N GLY A 94 2.22 -11.56 -7.23
CA GLY A 94 0.80 -11.79 -6.91
C GLY A 94 -0.07 -10.53 -6.83
N MET A 95 0.49 -9.34 -7.08
CA MET A 95 -0.24 -8.06 -7.09
C MET A 95 -0.26 -7.40 -8.46
N GLU A 96 -1.15 -6.41 -8.61
CA GLU A 96 -1.14 -5.52 -9.78
C GLU A 96 0.14 -4.67 -9.82
N THR A 97 0.65 -4.42 -11.03
CA THR A 97 1.81 -3.53 -11.23
C THR A 97 1.43 -2.08 -10.99
N LEU A 98 2.16 -1.44 -10.09
CA LEU A 98 2.05 -0.01 -9.82
C LEU A 98 2.85 0.78 -10.86
N ILE A 99 2.31 1.94 -11.25
CA ILE A 99 2.89 2.79 -12.30
C ILE A 99 3.12 4.20 -11.75
N PHE A 100 4.38 4.64 -11.73
CA PHE A 100 4.79 5.96 -11.29
C PHE A 100 5.30 6.78 -12.47
N ARG A 101 4.85 8.04 -12.57
CA ARG A 101 5.15 8.94 -13.70
C ARG A 101 5.92 10.20 -13.30
N SER A 102 6.32 10.29 -12.04
CA SER A 102 7.13 11.38 -11.50
C SER A 102 8.17 10.82 -10.53
N GLY A 103 9.21 11.59 -10.21
CA GLY A 103 10.03 11.32 -9.04
C GLY A 103 9.31 11.73 -7.76
N GLY A 104 9.84 11.28 -6.62
CA GLY A 104 9.34 11.60 -5.29
C GLY A 104 9.71 10.55 -4.25
N ASP A 105 9.33 10.86 -3.02
CA ASP A 105 9.36 9.92 -1.90
C ASP A 105 8.00 9.23 -1.84
N TYR A 106 8.00 7.90 -1.92
CA TYR A 106 6.80 7.09 -1.95
C TYR A 106 6.65 6.32 -0.65
N ASP A 107 5.42 6.31 -0.13
CA ASP A 107 5.00 5.52 1.02
C ASP A 107 3.60 4.98 0.75
N ILE A 108 3.51 3.67 0.52
CA ILE A 108 2.37 3.04 -0.13
C ILE A 108 1.93 1.82 0.64
N GLY A 109 0.62 1.73 0.91
CA GLY A 109 -0.01 0.53 1.44
C GLY A 109 -0.42 -0.41 0.32
N LEU A 110 -0.13 -1.69 0.49
CA LEU A 110 -0.49 -2.77 -0.43
C LEU A 110 -1.29 -3.82 0.35
N VAL A 111 -2.20 -4.51 -0.34
CA VAL A 111 -2.99 -5.61 0.23
C VAL A 111 -2.86 -6.81 -0.68
N LEU A 112 -2.64 -8.00 -0.10
CA LEU A 112 -2.65 -9.23 -0.88
C LEU A 112 -4.06 -9.56 -1.40
N PRO A 113 -4.24 -9.71 -2.73
CA PRO A 113 -5.54 -10.03 -3.30
C PRO A 113 -5.95 -11.50 -3.10
N ALA A 114 -4.99 -12.38 -2.82
CA ALA A 114 -5.17 -13.82 -2.63
C ALA A 114 -4.06 -14.39 -1.74
N ASP A 115 -4.29 -15.57 -1.17
CA ASP A 115 -3.27 -16.31 -0.40
C ASP A 115 -2.07 -16.65 -1.29
N MET A 116 -0.86 -16.48 -0.75
CA MET A 116 0.34 -16.93 -1.43
C MET A 116 0.43 -18.47 -1.39
N THR A 117 0.83 -19.06 -2.50
CA THR A 117 1.09 -20.51 -2.60
C THR A 117 2.49 -20.90 -2.12
N SER A 118 3.36 -19.91 -1.87
CA SER A 118 4.72 -20.11 -1.36
C SER A 118 5.09 -19.03 -0.35
N ASN A 119 6.16 -19.25 0.41
CA ASN A 119 6.72 -18.24 1.31
C ASN A 119 7.77 -17.33 0.62
N ARG A 120 7.75 -17.25 -0.71
CA ARG A 120 8.67 -16.41 -1.48
C ARG A 120 7.91 -15.24 -2.07
N LEU A 121 8.38 -14.04 -1.79
CA LEU A 121 7.79 -12.78 -2.27
C LEU A 121 8.82 -12.03 -3.10
N THR A 122 8.56 -11.84 -4.39
CA THR A 122 9.47 -11.10 -5.27
C THR A 122 9.00 -9.68 -5.48
N ILE A 123 9.88 -8.70 -5.25
CA ILE A 123 9.67 -7.31 -5.63
C ILE A 123 10.57 -6.95 -6.82
N LYS A 124 10.01 -6.24 -7.80
CA LYS A 124 10.71 -5.79 -9.01
C LYS A 124 10.44 -4.31 -9.26
N PHE A 125 11.51 -3.58 -9.55
CA PHE A 125 11.48 -2.20 -10.05
C PHE A 125 12.01 -2.19 -11.48
N GLU A 126 11.23 -1.67 -12.42
CA GLU A 126 11.56 -1.70 -13.84
C GLU A 126 11.25 -0.36 -14.50
N ALA A 127 12.17 0.12 -15.34
CA ALA A 127 11.97 1.35 -16.09
C ALA A 127 12.59 1.24 -17.48
N PRO A 128 11.99 1.90 -18.50
CA PRO A 128 12.52 1.87 -19.85
C PRO A 128 13.73 2.81 -20.03
N ASN A 129 13.90 3.80 -19.15
CA ASN A 129 14.83 4.93 -19.30
C ASN A 129 15.48 5.30 -17.96
N TYR A 130 16.22 6.40 -17.95
CA TYR A 130 16.94 6.91 -16.78
C TYR A 130 16.04 7.20 -15.58
N LEU A 131 16.51 6.75 -14.41
CA LEU A 131 16.06 7.14 -13.08
C LEU A 131 17.15 6.82 -12.05
N VAL A 132 17.02 7.42 -10.87
CA VAL A 132 17.76 7.08 -9.66
C VAL A 132 16.77 6.53 -8.62
N LEU A 133 17.08 5.37 -8.03
CA LEU A 133 16.27 4.69 -7.03
C LEU A 133 17.08 4.53 -5.75
N ASP A 134 16.43 4.75 -4.61
CA ASP A 134 17.04 4.72 -3.28
C ASP A 134 16.02 4.35 -2.19
N ASP A 135 16.52 4.04 -1.00
CA ASP A 135 15.78 3.84 0.26
C ASP A 135 14.61 2.86 0.14
N ILE A 136 14.84 1.70 -0.49
CA ILE A 136 13.80 0.69 -0.63
C ILE A 136 13.55 0.00 0.70
N TRP A 137 12.31 0.10 1.16
CA TRP A 137 11.85 -0.50 2.40
C TRP A 137 10.53 -1.23 2.17
N LEU A 138 10.45 -2.49 2.60
CA LEU A 138 9.21 -3.25 2.60
C LEU A 138 8.98 -3.80 3.99
N GLU A 139 7.80 -3.57 4.55
CA GLU A 139 7.41 -4.12 5.85
C GLU A 139 6.03 -4.74 5.77
N LEU A 140 5.81 -5.75 6.60
CA LEU A 140 4.51 -6.38 6.80
C LEU A 140 3.78 -5.68 7.95
N GLU A 141 2.47 -5.49 7.81
CA GLU A 141 1.62 -4.99 8.90
C GLU A 141 1.85 -5.81 10.18
N ASN A 142 1.95 -5.10 11.31
CA ASN A 142 2.32 -5.66 12.60
C ASN A 142 1.33 -6.75 13.04
N LYS A 143 1.72 -8.03 12.93
CA LYS A 143 0.87 -9.19 13.29
C LYS A 143 0.57 -9.33 14.79
N ASN A 144 1.14 -8.48 15.65
CA ASN A 144 1.07 -8.62 17.10
C ASN A 144 -0.08 -7.84 17.77
N CYS A 145 -0.99 -7.23 17.01
CA CYS A 145 -2.20 -6.58 17.54
C CYS A 145 -3.45 -7.43 17.29
N THR A 146 -4.51 -7.14 18.03
CA THR A 146 -5.84 -7.74 17.77
C THR A 146 -6.59 -6.80 16.82
N PRO A 147 -6.81 -7.19 15.55
CA PRO A 147 -7.50 -6.32 14.60
C PRO A 147 -8.94 -6.07 15.05
N ARG A 148 -9.39 -4.81 15.00
CA ARG A 148 -10.74 -4.41 15.41
C ARG A 148 -11.39 -3.54 14.35
N ASN A 149 -12.60 -3.91 13.91
CA ASN A 149 -13.45 -3.00 13.17
C ASN A 149 -13.97 -1.90 14.10
N VAL A 150 -13.73 -0.64 13.76
CA VAL A 150 -14.16 0.53 14.52
C VAL A 150 -15.34 1.29 13.89
N ILE A 151 -15.77 0.88 12.70
CA ILE A 151 -16.93 1.46 12.02
C ILE A 151 -18.21 0.93 12.65
N LYS A 152 -19.14 1.85 12.91
CA LYS A 152 -20.51 1.55 13.30
C LYS A 152 -21.44 1.71 12.11
N ASN A 153 -22.42 0.82 11.99
CA ASN A 153 -23.46 0.88 10.95
C ASN A 153 -22.87 1.04 9.52
N GLY A 154 -21.82 0.29 9.20
CA GLY A 154 -21.19 0.31 7.88
C GLY A 154 -21.98 -0.41 6.79
N ASP A 155 -22.95 -1.24 7.19
CA ASP A 155 -23.93 -1.90 6.33
C ASP A 155 -25.19 -1.04 6.08
N PHE A 156 -25.24 0.17 6.65
CA PHE A 156 -26.37 1.09 6.58
C PHE A 156 -27.73 0.48 6.94
N SER A 157 -27.76 -0.59 7.74
CA SER A 157 -28.98 -1.22 8.24
C SER A 157 -29.82 -0.26 9.10
N SER A 158 -29.15 0.69 9.75
CA SER A 158 -29.77 1.79 10.52
C SER A 158 -29.68 3.13 9.81
N ARG A 159 -29.72 3.12 8.46
CA ARG A 159 -29.64 4.31 7.59
C ARG A 159 -28.37 5.11 7.89
N ASP A 160 -28.49 6.39 8.22
CA ASP A 160 -27.41 7.34 8.41
C ASP A 160 -26.83 7.38 9.83
N GLU A 161 -27.26 6.51 10.74
CA GLU A 161 -26.75 6.50 12.11
C GLU A 161 -25.22 6.43 12.14
N HIS A 162 -24.59 7.35 12.87
CA HIS A 162 -23.14 7.58 12.99
C HIS A 162 -22.44 8.19 11.76
N TRP A 163 -23.14 8.37 10.65
CA TRP A 163 -22.57 8.94 9.44
C TRP A 163 -22.92 10.42 9.31
N THR A 164 -21.95 11.22 8.84
CA THR A 164 -22.17 12.58 8.36
C THR A 164 -21.98 12.58 6.85
N PHE A 165 -22.83 13.30 6.14
CA PHE A 165 -22.80 13.35 4.68
C PHE A 165 -23.17 14.74 4.19
N ASP A 166 -22.79 15.03 2.96
CA ASP A 166 -23.28 16.19 2.21
C ASP A 166 -23.77 15.77 0.82
N GLY A 167 -24.11 16.75 -0.01
CA GLY A 167 -24.70 16.50 -1.32
C GLY A 167 -26.09 15.87 -1.23
N PHE A 168 -26.52 15.23 -2.32
CA PHE A 168 -27.77 14.49 -2.35
C PHE A 168 -27.46 13.03 -1.98
N THR A 169 -27.50 12.73 -0.67
CA THR A 169 -27.25 11.37 -0.16
C THR A 169 -28.56 10.74 0.33
N THR A 170 -28.82 9.51 -0.10
CA THR A 170 -29.99 8.73 0.34
C THR A 170 -29.55 7.36 0.87
N PHE A 171 -30.34 6.77 1.77
CA PHE A 171 -30.06 5.48 2.38
C PHE A 171 -31.22 4.53 2.10
N LEU A 172 -30.98 3.54 1.23
CA LEU A 172 -32.00 2.60 0.76
C LEU A 172 -31.39 1.21 0.65
N ASP A 173 -32.15 0.20 1.08
CA ASP A 173 -31.80 -1.22 0.94
C ASP A 173 -30.40 -1.59 1.48
N GLY A 174 -30.00 -0.98 2.61
CA GLY A 174 -28.69 -1.21 3.23
C GLY A 174 -27.51 -0.56 2.51
N LYS A 175 -27.77 0.49 1.71
CA LYS A 175 -26.73 1.20 0.94
C LYS A 175 -26.86 2.71 1.11
N ALA A 176 -25.71 3.38 1.09
CA ALA A 176 -25.66 4.83 0.90
C ALA A 176 -25.47 5.14 -0.59
N ASN A 177 -26.44 5.83 -1.18
CA ASN A 177 -26.37 6.40 -2.52
C ASN A 177 -25.96 7.87 -2.38
N VAL A 178 -24.72 8.19 -2.74
CA VAL A 178 -24.15 9.54 -2.69
C VAL A 178 -24.18 10.09 -4.12
N ALA A 179 -24.95 11.15 -4.37
CA ALA A 179 -25.08 11.76 -5.69
C ALA A 179 -24.53 13.19 -5.78
N GLY A 180 -24.03 13.55 -6.96
CA GLY A 180 -23.35 14.83 -7.21
C GLY A 180 -21.95 14.87 -6.58
N VAL A 181 -21.37 16.06 -6.40
CA VAL A 181 -20.11 16.22 -5.64
C VAL A 181 -20.43 16.06 -4.15
N GLY A 182 -20.45 14.82 -3.68
CA GLY A 182 -20.83 14.47 -2.31
C GLY A 182 -19.76 13.65 -1.58
N HIS A 183 -19.83 13.67 -0.26
CA HIS A 183 -19.05 12.80 0.60
C HIS A 183 -19.90 12.18 1.70
N ILE A 184 -19.45 11.02 2.17
CA ILE A 184 -19.93 10.38 3.38
C ILE A 184 -18.74 10.08 4.29
N LYS A 185 -18.87 10.37 5.58
CA LYS A 185 -17.78 10.23 6.55
C LYS A 185 -18.28 9.80 7.93
N GLN A 186 -17.43 9.09 8.66
CA GLN A 186 -17.64 8.73 10.05
C GLN A 186 -16.42 9.15 10.86
N ALA A 187 -16.65 9.89 11.95
CA ALA A 187 -15.65 10.10 12.98
C ALA A 187 -15.68 8.91 13.93
N VAL A 188 -14.53 8.27 14.15
CA VAL A 188 -14.37 7.15 15.07
C VAL A 188 -13.39 7.51 16.17
N THR A 189 -13.64 7.03 17.38
CA THR A 189 -12.71 7.17 18.50
C THR A 189 -11.94 5.86 18.65
N LEU A 190 -10.60 5.96 18.63
CA LEU A 190 -9.67 4.86 18.78
C LEU A 190 -9.17 4.75 20.22
N ASP A 191 -8.59 3.60 20.58
CA ASP A 191 -8.04 3.37 21.93
C ASP A 191 -6.74 4.16 22.16
N ARG A 192 -6.03 4.51 21.07
CA ARG A 192 -4.86 5.42 21.05
C ARG A 192 -4.83 6.23 19.75
N PRO A 193 -4.12 7.36 19.69
CA PRO A 193 -3.78 8.02 18.43
C PRO A 193 -3.08 7.07 17.45
N LEU A 194 -3.35 7.24 16.16
CA LEU A 194 -2.57 6.58 15.11
C LEU A 194 -1.18 7.19 15.02
N VAL A 195 -0.17 6.34 14.82
CA VAL A 195 1.22 6.76 14.64
C VAL A 195 1.71 6.42 13.25
N SER A 196 2.77 7.09 12.80
CA SER A 196 3.37 6.96 11.48
C SER A 196 3.86 5.55 11.12
N THR A 197 3.84 4.60 12.06
CA THR A 197 4.14 3.19 11.83
C THR A 197 2.90 2.34 11.56
N ASP A 198 1.70 2.87 11.77
CA ASP A 198 0.45 2.15 11.61
C ASP A 198 0.02 2.08 10.13
N ILE A 199 -0.70 1.01 9.81
CA ILE A 199 -1.46 0.83 8.57
C ILE A 199 -2.91 0.62 8.97
N VAL A 200 -3.83 1.33 8.30
CA VAL A 200 -5.27 1.15 8.48
C VAL A 200 -5.83 0.38 7.30
N LYS A 201 -6.57 -0.69 7.57
CA LYS A 201 -7.29 -1.44 6.52
C LYS A 201 -8.72 -0.94 6.39
N VAL A 202 -9.14 -0.64 5.18
CA VAL A 202 -10.52 -0.23 4.87
C VAL A 202 -11.13 -1.23 3.90
N PHE A 203 -12.25 -1.82 4.29
CA PHE A 203 -13.05 -2.72 3.46
C PHE A 203 -14.36 -2.02 3.12
N PHE A 204 -14.82 -2.16 1.87
CA PHE A 204 -16.09 -1.61 1.42
C PHE A 204 -16.51 -2.23 0.09
N THR A 205 -17.79 -2.10 -0.25
CA THR A 205 -18.35 -2.50 -1.52
C THR A 205 -18.82 -1.25 -2.27
N LEU A 206 -18.50 -1.16 -3.57
CA LEU A 206 -19.07 -0.17 -4.48
C LEU A 206 -19.94 -0.87 -5.52
N SER A 207 -21.19 -0.40 -5.71
CA SER A 207 -22.14 -1.03 -6.65
C SER A 207 -22.35 -0.21 -7.92
N ASN A 208 -22.52 1.11 -7.81
CA ASN A 208 -22.61 2.04 -8.93
C ASN A 208 -21.56 3.13 -8.72
N VAL A 209 -20.71 3.37 -9.72
CA VAL A 209 -19.62 4.34 -9.60
C VAL A 209 -19.58 5.23 -10.83
N TYR A 210 -19.72 6.53 -10.61
CA TYR A 210 -19.67 7.56 -11.64
C TYR A 210 -18.58 8.55 -11.24
N GLY A 211 -17.37 8.33 -11.76
CA GLY A 211 -16.19 9.13 -11.41
C GLY A 211 -15.27 8.41 -10.42
N ASP A 212 -14.35 9.19 -9.86
CA ASP A 212 -13.24 8.71 -9.04
C ASP A 212 -13.59 8.87 -7.54
N VAL A 213 -13.68 7.75 -6.80
CA VAL A 213 -13.97 7.74 -5.34
C VAL A 213 -12.67 7.72 -4.56
N THR A 214 -12.34 8.83 -3.90
CA THR A 214 -11.23 8.95 -2.96
C THR A 214 -11.64 8.45 -1.58
N VAL A 215 -10.79 7.60 -0.99
CA VAL A 215 -10.95 7.10 0.39
C VAL A 215 -9.86 7.74 1.25
N SER A 216 -10.22 8.28 2.41
CA SER A 216 -9.26 8.91 3.32
C SER A 216 -9.52 8.54 4.77
N VAL A 217 -8.44 8.38 5.53
CA VAL A 217 -8.44 8.18 6.98
C VAL A 217 -7.60 9.29 7.60
N GLY A 218 -8.26 10.17 8.36
CA GLY A 218 -7.65 11.38 8.87
C GLY A 218 -7.20 12.29 7.72
N GLY A 219 -5.92 12.68 7.73
CA GLY A 219 -5.29 13.44 6.64
C GLY A 219 -4.73 12.58 5.50
N ASN A 220 -4.77 11.24 5.60
CA ASN A 220 -4.14 10.32 4.65
C ASN A 220 -5.16 9.81 3.64
N SER A 221 -4.92 10.03 2.35
CA SER A 221 -5.84 9.65 1.27
C SER A 221 -5.25 8.56 0.39
N HIS A 222 -6.03 7.52 0.14
CA HIS A 222 -5.78 6.54 -0.90
C HIS A 222 -6.34 7.03 -2.24
N ARG A 223 -5.61 6.77 -3.33
CA ARG A 223 -5.99 7.17 -4.69
C ARG A 223 -7.32 6.53 -5.12
N ALA A 224 -8.00 7.23 -6.03
CA ALA A 224 -9.36 6.97 -6.45
C ALA A 224 -9.66 5.56 -6.97
N VAL A 225 -10.79 5.02 -6.50
CA VAL A 225 -11.44 3.83 -7.01
C VAL A 225 -12.56 4.24 -7.96
N ASN A 226 -12.61 3.67 -9.16
CA ASN A 226 -13.53 4.12 -10.21
C ASN A 226 -14.33 3.00 -10.89
N LYS A 227 -14.45 1.86 -10.21
CA LYS A 227 -15.24 0.73 -10.66
C LYS A 227 -16.06 0.17 -9.50
N ALA A 228 -17.13 -0.52 -9.86
CA ALA A 228 -17.86 -1.34 -8.90
C ALA A 228 -17.02 -2.57 -8.50
N GLY A 229 -17.16 -3.02 -7.26
CA GLY A 229 -16.44 -4.16 -6.72
C GLY A 229 -16.36 -4.15 -5.19
N HIS A 230 -15.79 -5.21 -4.65
CA HIS A 230 -15.38 -5.29 -3.25
C HIS A 230 -13.92 -4.85 -3.16
N TYR A 231 -13.63 -3.95 -2.22
CA TYR A 231 -12.32 -3.34 -2.07
C TYR A 231 -11.77 -3.59 -0.68
N THR A 232 -10.50 -3.96 -0.64
CA THR A 232 -9.66 -3.89 0.55
C THR A 232 -8.53 -2.92 0.26
N LEU A 233 -8.41 -1.85 1.05
CA LEU A 233 -7.34 -0.86 0.95
C LEU A 233 -6.47 -0.92 2.20
N ALA A 234 -5.17 -0.70 2.04
CA ALA A 234 -4.23 -0.41 3.11
C ALA A 234 -3.82 1.06 3.02
N ILE A 235 -4.01 1.82 4.09
CA ILE A 235 -3.70 3.25 4.17
C ILE A 235 -2.60 3.44 5.21
N PRO A 236 -1.34 3.69 4.79
CA PRO A 236 -0.27 4.04 5.71
C PRO A 236 -0.55 5.38 6.37
N ILE A 237 -0.22 5.48 7.65
CA ILE A 237 -0.25 6.75 8.37
C ILE A 237 1.09 7.46 8.16
N LEU A 238 1.04 8.66 7.59
CA LEU A 238 2.25 9.38 7.16
C LEU A 238 2.84 10.27 8.27
N SER A 239 2.08 10.54 9.33
CA SER A 239 2.52 11.35 10.47
C SER A 239 1.77 10.95 11.73
N ASP A 240 2.42 11.09 12.89
CA ASP A 240 1.79 10.80 14.18
C ASP A 240 0.63 11.76 14.44
N GLN A 241 -0.51 11.19 14.80
CA GLN A 241 -1.72 11.96 15.12
C GLN A 241 -1.69 12.39 16.59
N SER A 242 -2.15 13.61 16.86
CA SER A 242 -2.15 14.17 18.22
C SER A 242 -3.37 13.74 19.05
N ASP A 243 -4.44 13.31 18.41
CA ASP A 243 -5.67 12.83 19.04
C ASP A 243 -6.02 11.41 18.57
N ASN A 244 -7.00 10.82 19.21
CA ASN A 244 -7.49 9.48 18.91
C ASN A 244 -8.81 9.50 18.12
N ILE A 245 -9.10 10.59 17.39
CA ILE A 245 -10.31 10.73 16.59
C ILE A 245 -9.93 10.69 15.12
N GLU A 246 -10.30 9.61 14.44
CA GLU A 246 -10.04 9.47 13.02
C GLU A 246 -11.31 9.68 12.21
N ILE A 247 -11.17 10.32 11.04
CA ILE A 247 -12.27 10.50 10.10
C ILE A 247 -12.02 9.58 8.92
N LEU A 248 -12.84 8.53 8.78
CA LEU A 248 -12.96 7.80 7.52
C LEU A 248 -13.91 8.58 6.61
N ARG A 249 -13.46 8.90 5.39
CA ARG A 249 -14.26 9.61 4.39
C ARG A 249 -14.14 8.96 3.02
N PHE A 250 -15.30 8.83 2.36
CA PHE A 250 -15.43 8.53 0.94
C PHE A 250 -15.95 9.76 0.23
N GLN A 251 -15.27 10.18 -0.82
CA GLN A 251 -15.60 11.38 -1.58
C GLN A 251 -15.42 11.13 -3.06
N ALA A 252 -16.36 11.56 -3.90
CA ALA A 252 -16.25 11.46 -5.34
C ALA A 252 -16.58 12.77 -6.04
N GLU A 253 -16.12 12.91 -7.29
CA GLU A 253 -16.42 14.06 -8.15
C GLU A 253 -17.87 14.03 -8.69
N ASN A 254 -18.53 12.89 -8.56
CA ASN A 254 -19.92 12.67 -8.98
C ASN A 254 -20.49 11.53 -8.12
N ALA A 255 -21.34 10.65 -8.63
CA ALA A 255 -22.12 9.74 -7.80
C ALA A 255 -21.45 8.38 -7.52
N PHE A 256 -21.72 7.80 -6.35
CA PHE A 256 -21.39 6.42 -6.03
C PHE A 256 -22.36 5.79 -5.03
N ASP A 257 -22.52 4.48 -5.11
CA ASP A 257 -23.22 3.66 -4.12
C ASP A 257 -22.21 2.87 -3.31
N ILE A 258 -22.33 2.91 -1.98
CA ILE A 258 -21.43 2.24 -1.05
C ILE A 258 -22.18 1.49 0.06
N ASP A 259 -21.62 0.36 0.45
CA ASP A 259 -22.08 -0.53 1.53
C ASP A 259 -20.92 -1.36 2.11
N ASP A 260 -21.22 -2.16 3.14
CA ASP A 260 -20.30 -3.09 3.82
C ASP A 260 -18.99 -2.44 4.32
N ILE A 261 -19.08 -1.21 4.84
CA ILE A 261 -17.90 -0.46 5.26
C ILE A 261 -17.34 -0.98 6.58
N SER A 262 -16.05 -1.30 6.59
CA SER A 262 -15.29 -1.66 7.77
C SER A 262 -13.94 -0.92 7.76
N MET A 263 -13.54 -0.42 8.92
CA MET A 263 -12.19 0.12 9.13
C MET A 263 -11.56 -0.71 10.22
N VAL A 264 -10.59 -1.53 9.83
CA VAL A 264 -9.86 -2.41 10.72
C VAL A 264 -8.56 -1.72 11.07
N VAL A 265 -8.42 -1.43 12.36
CA VAL A 265 -7.20 -0.90 12.96
C VAL A 265 -6.58 -1.95 13.86
N CYS A 266 -5.26 -1.88 13.96
CA CYS A 266 -4.46 -2.81 14.71
C CYS A 266 -3.97 -2.08 15.98
N MET A 267 -4.71 -2.26 17.08
CA MET A 267 -4.53 -1.54 18.35
C MET A 267 -3.92 -2.42 19.43
#